data_AF-A0A0E0EUB0-F1
#
_entry.id   AF-A0A0E0EUB0-F1
#
_cell.length_a   1.000
_cell.length_b   1.000
_cell.length_c   1.000
_cell.angle_alpha   90.00
_cell.angle_beta   90.00
_cell.angle_gamma   90.00
#
_symmetry.space_group_name_H-M   'P 1'
#
loop_
_entity.id
_entity.type
_entity.pdbx_description
1 polymer ?
#
loop_
_entity_poly.entity_id
_entity_poly.type
_entity_poly.pdbx_seq_one_letter_code
_entity_poly.pdbx_strand_id
1 'polypeptide(L)'
;MLRKVSVAFLACAALYLAFAAYSRRESLGEVRLPAVTNRVYLDVEIDGQHIGRIVIGLYGDVVPKTVANFRALCTGEEGIGPRGKSLHYKGSRFHRIIPGFMIQGGDIVRGDGKGSVIAMANSGPDSNGSQFYITTIKTSWLDGEHVVFGRVIQGMDYVYAIEGGAGTYNGKPRKKVVITDSGEIPKEKWAEEV
;
A
#
# COMPACT_ATOMS: atom_id res chain seq x y z
N MET A 1 36.93 1.66 52.21
CA MET A 1 36.21 0.74 51.31
C MET A 1 34.85 1.29 50.84
N LEU A 2 34.14 2.07 51.67
CA LEU A 2 32.79 2.59 51.39
C LEU A 2 32.67 3.61 50.23
N ARG A 3 33.69 4.44 49.97
CA ARG A 3 33.64 5.49 48.91
C ARG A 3 33.71 4.97 47.46
N LYS A 4 34.31 3.80 47.21
CA LYS A 4 34.44 3.23 45.85
C LYS A 4 33.15 2.57 45.36
N VAL A 5 32.35 2.02 46.29
CA VAL A 5 31.06 1.39 45.99
C VAL A 5 30.02 2.43 45.58
N SER A 6 30.02 3.61 46.20
CA SER A 6 29.09 4.71 45.89
C SER A 6 29.27 5.28 44.48
N VAL A 7 30.52 5.39 44.00
CA VAL A 7 30.82 5.91 42.65
C VAL A 7 30.40 4.92 41.57
N ALA A 8 30.60 3.62 41.78
CA ALA A 8 30.15 2.58 40.85
C ALA A 8 28.62 2.52 40.73
N PHE A 9 27.90 2.63 41.85
CA PHE A 9 26.44 2.70 41.85
C PHE A 9 25.90 3.93 41.12
N LEU A 10 26.52 5.10 41.32
CA LEU A 10 26.14 6.34 40.62
C LEU A 10 26.40 6.24 39.10
N ALA A 11 27.50 5.61 38.68
CA ALA A 11 27.81 5.40 37.27
C ALA A 11 26.82 4.42 36.60
N CYS A 12 26.46 3.32 37.26
CA CYS A 12 25.44 2.39 36.78
C CYS A 12 24.06 3.03 36.72
N ALA A 13 23.68 3.85 37.71
CA ALA A 13 22.41 4.57 37.71
C ALA A 13 22.35 5.60 36.56
N ALA A 14 23.44 6.32 36.30
CA ALA A 14 23.52 7.25 35.17
C ALA A 14 23.45 6.54 33.81
N LEU A 15 24.12 5.39 33.66
CA LEU A 15 24.03 4.55 32.45
C LEU A 15 22.63 3.97 32.25
N TYR A 16 21.98 3.51 33.33
CA TYR A 16 20.60 3.03 33.27
C TYR A 16 19.63 4.16 32.91
N LEU A 17 19.78 5.36 33.49
CA LEU A 17 18.95 6.51 33.15
C LEU A 17 19.21 7.00 31.72
N ALA A 18 20.45 6.97 31.25
CA ALA A 18 20.79 7.28 29.87
C ALA A 18 20.20 6.24 28.90
N PHE A 19 20.28 4.94 29.23
CA PHE A 19 19.67 3.86 28.47
C PHE A 19 18.13 3.94 28.48
N ALA A 20 17.52 4.23 29.64
CA ALA A 20 16.09 4.42 29.79
C ALA A 20 15.59 5.68 29.06
N ALA A 21 16.34 6.76 29.08
CA ALA A 21 16.05 7.97 28.31
C ALA A 21 16.25 7.74 26.80
N TYR A 22 17.27 6.97 26.41
CA TYR A 22 17.52 6.56 25.03
C TYR A 22 16.39 5.69 24.48
N SER A 23 16.01 4.64 25.20
CA SER A 23 14.89 3.75 24.84
C SER A 23 13.54 4.47 24.86
N ARG A 24 13.31 5.39 25.81
CA ARG A 24 12.10 6.26 25.82
C ARG A 24 12.10 7.28 24.67
N ARG A 25 13.28 7.67 24.15
CA ARG A 25 13.39 8.53 22.97
C ARG A 25 13.13 7.77 21.68
N GLU A 26 13.53 6.51 21.58
CA GLU A 26 13.11 5.63 20.47
C GLU A 26 11.59 5.45 20.43
N SER A 27 10.92 5.33 21.59
CA SER A 27 9.45 5.16 21.61
C SER A 27 8.65 6.42 21.24
N LEU A 28 9.27 7.61 21.24
CA LEU A 28 8.60 8.87 20.87
C LEU A 28 8.51 9.09 19.34
N GLY A 29 9.16 8.22 18.55
CA GLY A 29 9.18 8.30 17.08
C GLY A 29 8.36 7.23 16.36
N GLU A 30 7.56 6.44 17.07
CA GLU A 30 6.74 5.41 16.44
C GLU A 30 5.53 6.06 15.75
N VAL A 31 5.61 6.21 14.43
CA VAL A 31 4.48 6.66 13.59
C VAL A 31 3.37 5.63 13.74
N ARG A 32 2.36 5.94 14.58
CA ARG A 32 1.15 5.13 14.68
C ARG A 32 0.42 5.19 13.35
N LEU A 33 0.50 4.10 12.59
CA LEU A 33 -0.26 3.98 11.36
C LEU A 33 -1.77 4.04 11.68
N PRO A 34 -2.59 4.64 10.81
CA PRO A 34 -4.03 4.65 11.00
C PRO A 34 -4.62 3.25 11.13
N ALA A 35 -5.76 3.16 11.83
CA ALA A 35 -6.50 1.91 11.93
C ALA A 35 -7.00 1.44 10.56
N VAL A 36 -6.98 0.12 10.35
CA VAL A 36 -7.53 -0.52 9.15
C VAL A 36 -9.04 -0.68 9.32
N THR A 37 -9.83 -0.06 8.45
CA THR A 37 -11.31 -0.11 8.49
C THR A 37 -11.90 -1.13 7.54
N ASN A 38 -11.22 -1.38 6.41
CA ASN A 38 -11.61 -2.31 5.35
C ASN A 38 -10.40 -3.10 4.89
N ARG A 39 -10.62 -4.33 4.40
CA ARG A 39 -9.60 -5.15 3.74
C ARG A 39 -10.07 -5.48 2.33
N VAL A 40 -9.21 -5.28 1.35
CA VAL A 40 -9.45 -5.68 -0.03
C VAL A 40 -8.33 -6.58 -0.50
N TYR A 41 -8.59 -7.38 -1.53
CA TYR A 41 -7.59 -8.25 -2.14
C TYR A 41 -7.45 -8.02 -3.63
N LEU A 42 -6.25 -8.32 -4.13
CA LEU A 42 -5.91 -8.39 -5.55
C LEU A 42 -5.23 -9.75 -5.81
N ASP A 43 -5.87 -10.61 -6.58
CA ASP A 43 -5.24 -11.83 -7.10
C ASP A 43 -4.47 -11.48 -8.37
N VAL A 44 -3.19 -11.87 -8.42
CA VAL A 44 -2.27 -11.39 -9.43
C VAL A 44 -1.61 -12.53 -10.21
N GLU A 45 -1.35 -12.27 -11.49
CA GLU A 45 -0.60 -13.16 -12.38
C GLU A 45 0.57 -12.42 -13.06
N ILE A 46 1.56 -13.18 -13.48
CA ILE A 46 2.63 -12.74 -14.39
C ILE A 46 2.64 -13.67 -15.60
N ASP A 47 2.47 -13.12 -16.80
CA ASP A 47 2.38 -13.84 -18.08
C ASP A 47 1.42 -15.06 -18.04
N GLY A 48 0.26 -14.89 -17.38
CA GLY A 48 -0.77 -15.93 -17.27
C GLY A 48 -0.56 -16.94 -16.13
N GLN A 49 0.55 -16.86 -15.39
CA GLN A 49 0.80 -17.68 -14.21
C GLN A 49 0.35 -16.94 -12.96
N HIS A 50 -0.67 -17.46 -12.27
CA HIS A 50 -1.08 -16.94 -10.96
C HIS A 50 0.09 -17.03 -9.98
N ILE A 51 0.42 -15.90 -9.36
CA ILE A 51 1.53 -15.83 -8.39
C ILE A 51 1.04 -15.76 -6.95
N GLY A 52 -0.16 -15.23 -6.69
CA GLY A 52 -0.73 -15.14 -5.35
C GLY A 52 -1.72 -13.99 -5.16
N ARG A 53 -2.04 -13.74 -3.89
CA ARG A 53 -2.99 -12.73 -3.42
C ARG A 53 -2.31 -11.64 -2.61
N ILE A 54 -2.54 -10.39 -2.97
CA ILE A 54 -2.13 -9.22 -2.19
C ILE A 54 -3.33 -8.73 -1.39
N VAL A 55 -3.20 -8.64 -0.07
CA VAL A 55 -4.25 -8.09 0.81
C VAL A 55 -3.84 -6.70 1.29
N ILE A 56 -4.74 -5.75 1.13
CA ILE A 56 -4.53 -4.33 1.43
C ILE A 56 -5.52 -3.90 2.52
N GLY A 57 -4.99 -3.38 3.62
CA GLY A 57 -5.77 -2.71 4.65
C GLY A 57 -5.95 -1.22 4.30
N LEU A 58 -7.18 -0.72 4.35
CA LEU A 58 -7.54 0.65 3.98
C LEU A 58 -7.84 1.52 5.22
N TYR A 59 -7.51 2.81 5.14
CA TYR A 59 -7.63 3.78 6.23
C TYR A 59 -8.91 4.63 6.10
N GLY A 60 -10.08 3.99 6.20
CA GLY A 60 -11.36 4.63 5.92
C GLY A 60 -11.72 5.78 6.86
N ASP A 61 -11.21 5.75 8.10
CA ASP A 61 -11.43 6.84 9.06
C ASP A 61 -10.63 8.11 8.71
N VAL A 62 -9.55 7.98 7.94
CA VAL A 62 -8.66 9.09 7.57
C VAL A 62 -9.02 9.66 6.20
N VAL A 63 -9.32 8.79 5.24
CA VAL A 63 -9.59 9.17 3.84
C VAL A 63 -10.82 8.43 3.28
N PRO A 64 -12.02 8.67 3.84
CA PRO A 64 -13.22 7.86 3.58
C PRO A 64 -13.62 7.85 2.10
N LYS A 65 -13.56 9.00 1.41
CA LYS A 65 -13.91 9.08 -0.03
C LYS A 65 -12.96 8.26 -0.90
N THR A 66 -11.66 8.32 -0.61
CA THR A 66 -10.63 7.55 -1.32
C THR A 66 -10.82 6.05 -1.09
N VAL A 67 -11.04 5.66 0.16
CA VAL A 67 -11.27 4.25 0.54
C VAL A 67 -12.54 3.72 -0.09
N ALA A 68 -13.65 4.46 -0.05
CA ALA A 68 -14.90 4.05 -0.67
C ALA A 68 -14.72 3.83 -2.19
N ASN A 69 -14.05 4.74 -2.88
CA ASN A 69 -13.75 4.60 -4.31
C ASN A 69 -12.88 3.36 -4.61
N PHE A 70 -11.76 3.20 -3.91
CA PHE A 70 -10.85 2.07 -4.16
C PHE A 70 -11.52 0.73 -3.86
N ARG A 71 -12.27 0.65 -2.75
CA ARG A 71 -13.06 -0.53 -2.37
C ARG A 71 -14.11 -0.87 -3.42
N ALA A 72 -14.88 0.10 -3.89
CA ALA A 72 -15.89 -0.10 -4.92
C ALA A 72 -15.28 -0.58 -6.26
N LEU A 73 -14.10 -0.08 -6.63
CA LEU A 73 -13.36 -0.56 -7.79
C LEU A 73 -12.76 -1.97 -7.59
N CYS A 74 -12.46 -2.38 -6.35
CA CYS A 74 -12.09 -3.75 -6.05
C CYS A 74 -13.28 -4.70 -6.18
N THR A 75 -14.48 -4.31 -5.72
CA THR A 75 -15.68 -5.16 -5.76
C THR A 75 -16.40 -5.16 -7.10
N GLY A 76 -16.26 -4.09 -7.88
CA GLY A 76 -17.02 -3.88 -9.11
C GLY A 76 -18.50 -3.56 -8.88
N GLU A 77 -18.89 -3.18 -7.66
CA GLU A 77 -20.30 -2.97 -7.28
C GLU A 77 -20.99 -1.82 -8.02
N GLU A 78 -20.20 -0.86 -8.52
CA GLU A 78 -20.67 0.28 -9.34
C GLU A 78 -21.02 -0.14 -10.78
N GLY A 79 -20.74 -1.40 -11.16
CA GLY A 79 -21.14 -1.97 -12.44
C GLY A 79 -20.39 -1.38 -13.64
N ILE A 80 -21.12 -0.72 -14.54
CA ILE A 80 -20.61 -0.22 -15.82
C ILE A 80 -20.55 1.30 -15.79
N GLY A 81 -19.34 1.84 -15.96
CA GLY A 81 -19.08 3.26 -16.05
C GLY A 81 -19.21 3.82 -17.47
N PRO A 82 -18.85 5.09 -17.65
CA PRO A 82 -18.95 5.77 -18.94
C PRO A 82 -18.18 5.03 -20.04
N ARG A 83 -18.77 4.99 -21.25
CA ARG A 83 -18.25 4.26 -22.43
C ARG A 83 -18.27 2.73 -22.30
N GLY A 84 -19.15 2.19 -21.46
CA GLY A 84 -19.38 0.73 -21.37
C GLY A 84 -18.24 -0.03 -20.70
N LYS A 85 -17.38 0.67 -19.93
CA LYS A 85 -16.24 0.05 -19.23
C LYS A 85 -16.68 -0.39 -17.83
N SER A 86 -16.32 -1.60 -17.46
CA SER A 86 -16.55 -2.08 -16.09
C SER A 86 -15.74 -1.25 -15.10
N LEU A 87 -16.38 -0.79 -14.03
CA LEU A 87 -15.74 -0.09 -12.91
C LEU A 87 -15.16 -1.12 -11.94
N HIS A 88 -14.20 -1.91 -12.41
CA HIS A 88 -13.65 -3.04 -11.68
C HIS A 88 -12.16 -3.23 -11.99
N TYR A 89 -11.34 -3.49 -10.98
CA TYR A 89 -9.91 -3.79 -11.14
C TYR A 89 -9.64 -5.17 -11.75
N LYS A 90 -10.56 -6.12 -11.64
CA LYS A 90 -10.46 -7.41 -12.31
C LYS A 90 -10.23 -7.23 -13.82
N GLY A 91 -9.18 -7.87 -14.32
CA GLY A 91 -8.71 -7.80 -15.70
C GLY A 91 -7.83 -6.59 -16.02
N SER A 92 -7.67 -5.64 -15.10
CA SER A 92 -6.74 -4.52 -15.27
C SER A 92 -5.29 -4.95 -15.02
N ARG A 93 -4.34 -4.17 -15.53
CA ARG A 93 -2.90 -4.49 -15.47
C ARG A 93 -2.11 -3.50 -14.65
N PHE A 94 -0.95 -3.94 -14.16
CA PHE A 94 0.10 -3.02 -13.72
C PHE A 94 0.84 -2.53 -14.96
N HIS A 95 0.61 -1.27 -15.34
CA HIS A 95 1.17 -0.68 -16.56
C HIS A 95 2.50 0.03 -16.34
N ARG A 96 2.90 0.26 -15.07
CA ARG A 96 4.21 0.86 -14.76
C ARG A 96 4.82 0.21 -13.50
N ILE A 97 6.01 -0.36 -13.62
CA ILE A 97 6.70 -1.10 -12.54
C ILE A 97 8.17 -0.67 -12.55
N ILE A 98 8.61 0.04 -11.51
CA ILE A 98 9.98 0.55 -11.37
C ILE A 98 10.64 -0.13 -10.17
N PRO A 99 11.65 -0.99 -10.39
CA PRO A 99 12.42 -1.63 -9.33
C PRO A 99 13.09 -0.61 -8.39
N GLY A 100 13.01 -0.88 -7.08
CA GLY A 100 13.46 0.01 -6.03
C GLY A 100 12.58 1.25 -5.84
N PHE A 101 11.33 1.23 -6.32
CA PHE A 101 10.43 2.37 -6.17
C PHE A 101 8.98 1.97 -5.94
N MET A 102 8.28 1.49 -6.97
CA MET A 102 6.85 1.24 -6.91
C MET A 102 6.33 0.36 -8.06
N ILE A 103 5.16 -0.22 -7.85
CA ILE A 103 4.32 -0.84 -8.88
C ILE A 103 3.02 -0.05 -9.01
N GLN A 104 2.62 0.30 -10.22
CA GLN A 104 1.46 1.15 -10.52
C GLN A 104 0.50 0.45 -11.48
N GLY A 105 -0.78 0.48 -11.12
CA GLY A 105 -1.88 -0.14 -11.85
C GLY A 105 -3.15 0.69 -11.78
N GLY A 106 -4.29 0.05 -12.05
CA GLY A 106 -5.61 0.66 -11.88
C GLY A 106 -6.09 1.54 -13.04
N ASP A 107 -5.42 1.53 -14.19
CA ASP A 107 -5.99 2.10 -15.41
C ASP A 107 -7.03 1.14 -16.02
N ILE A 108 -8.26 1.17 -15.49
CA ILE A 108 -9.39 0.34 -15.92
C ILE A 108 -10.05 0.82 -17.21
N VAL A 109 -9.72 2.04 -17.65
CA VAL A 109 -10.41 2.73 -18.75
C VAL A 109 -9.65 2.54 -20.06
N ARG A 110 -8.35 2.86 -20.08
CA ARG A 110 -7.49 2.77 -21.26
C ARG A 110 -6.51 1.60 -21.18
N GLY A 111 -6.10 1.25 -19.97
CA GLY A 111 -5.12 0.20 -19.71
C GLY A 111 -3.70 0.53 -20.18
N ASP A 112 -3.41 1.72 -20.70
CA ASP A 112 -2.09 2.09 -21.22
C ASP A 112 -1.30 3.02 -20.30
N GLY A 113 -1.89 3.40 -19.17
CA GLY A 113 -1.32 4.34 -18.22
C GLY A 113 -1.37 5.79 -18.69
N LYS A 114 -1.89 6.07 -19.90
CA LYS A 114 -1.91 7.42 -20.49
C LYS A 114 -3.24 8.11 -20.16
N GLY A 115 -3.17 9.10 -19.27
CA GLY A 115 -4.27 10.02 -19.00
C GLY A 115 -4.84 9.94 -17.59
N SER A 116 -4.01 9.79 -16.56
CA SER A 116 -4.47 9.94 -15.19
C SER A 116 -3.46 10.73 -14.39
N VAL A 117 -3.90 11.92 -13.96
CA VAL A 117 -3.20 12.79 -13.02
C VAL A 117 -2.80 11.97 -11.80
N ILE A 118 -1.55 12.13 -11.37
CA ILE A 118 -0.98 11.45 -10.21
C ILE A 118 -1.57 12.12 -8.96
N ALA A 119 -1.96 11.31 -7.97
CA ALA A 119 -2.95 11.60 -6.92
C ALA A 119 -4.38 11.66 -7.48
N MET A 120 -5.30 10.87 -6.90
CA MET A 120 -6.74 10.82 -7.20
C MET A 120 -7.18 11.89 -8.20
N ALA A 121 -7.04 11.56 -9.49
CA ALA A 121 -7.24 12.54 -10.56
C ALA A 121 -8.67 13.06 -10.44
N ASN A 122 -8.84 14.35 -10.18
CA ASN A 122 -10.14 14.99 -9.99
C ASN A 122 -10.33 15.97 -11.17
N SER A 123 -11.33 15.72 -12.01
CA SER A 123 -11.91 16.58 -13.06
C SER A 123 -13.21 17.30 -12.62
N GLY A 124 -13.32 17.69 -11.34
CA GLY A 124 -14.50 18.29 -10.70
C GLY A 124 -14.96 17.54 -9.45
N PRO A 125 -15.77 18.14 -8.57
CA PRO A 125 -16.25 17.49 -7.34
C PRO A 125 -16.66 16.02 -7.58
N ASP A 126 -16.06 15.10 -6.81
CA ASP A 126 -16.32 13.65 -6.85
C ASP A 126 -15.90 12.88 -8.14
N SER A 127 -14.82 13.28 -8.80
CA SER A 127 -14.34 12.61 -10.04
C SER A 127 -13.03 11.81 -9.89
N ASN A 128 -12.84 11.16 -8.74
CA ASN A 128 -11.64 10.39 -8.42
C ASN A 128 -11.26 9.39 -9.53
N GLY A 129 -10.01 9.45 -10.00
CA GLY A 129 -9.44 8.45 -10.89
C GLY A 129 -9.28 7.06 -10.24
N SER A 130 -8.91 6.07 -11.04
CA SER A 130 -8.77 4.67 -10.60
C SER A 130 -7.32 4.20 -10.46
N GLN A 131 -6.33 4.98 -10.92
CA GLN A 131 -4.93 4.59 -10.83
C GLN A 131 -4.39 4.65 -9.40
N PHE A 132 -3.55 3.69 -9.04
CA PHE A 132 -2.89 3.59 -7.74
C PHE A 132 -1.48 3.03 -7.89
N TYR A 133 -0.66 3.18 -6.86
CA TYR A 133 0.64 2.52 -6.78
C TYR A 133 0.92 1.96 -5.38
N ILE A 134 1.74 0.92 -5.32
CA ILE A 134 2.27 0.31 -4.10
C ILE A 134 3.78 0.56 -4.10
N THR A 135 4.28 1.19 -3.04
CA THR A 135 5.72 1.47 -2.90
C THR A 135 6.44 0.23 -2.41
N THR A 136 7.64 -0.03 -2.94
CA THR A 136 8.51 -1.14 -2.53
C THR A 136 9.63 -0.70 -1.60
N ILE A 137 9.80 0.61 -1.47
CA ILE A 137 10.68 1.25 -0.50
C ILE A 137 9.94 2.36 0.24
N LYS A 138 10.54 2.89 1.31
CA LYS A 138 10.05 4.11 1.94
C LYS A 138 10.32 5.30 1.01
N THR A 139 9.27 6.01 0.62
CA THR A 139 9.33 7.14 -0.31
C THR A 139 8.91 8.44 0.37
N SER A 140 9.63 8.87 1.41
CA SER A 140 9.26 10.06 2.19
C SER A 140 9.27 11.37 1.38
N TRP A 141 9.91 11.39 0.22
CA TRP A 141 9.87 12.53 -0.70
C TRP A 141 8.51 12.68 -1.42
N LEU A 142 7.59 11.72 -1.28
CA LEU A 142 6.21 11.82 -1.79
C LEU A 142 5.21 12.26 -0.71
N ASP A 143 5.68 12.47 0.52
CA ASP A 143 4.82 12.88 1.63
C ASP A 143 4.18 14.25 1.31
N GLY A 144 2.85 14.33 1.40
CA GLY A 144 2.08 15.53 1.05
C GLY A 144 1.71 15.68 -0.43
N GLU A 145 2.39 14.97 -1.34
CA GLU A 145 2.13 15.01 -2.79
C GLU A 145 1.05 14.01 -3.21
N HIS A 146 0.96 12.87 -2.52
CA HIS A 146 0.02 11.80 -2.84
C HIS A 146 -0.74 11.35 -1.60
N VAL A 147 -2.06 11.14 -1.77
CA VAL A 147 -2.92 10.66 -0.69
C VAL A 147 -2.62 9.19 -0.41
N VAL A 148 -2.04 8.90 0.75
CA VAL A 148 -1.87 7.54 1.26
C VAL A 148 -3.17 7.08 1.91
N PHE A 149 -3.74 5.97 1.43
CA PHE A 149 -5.06 5.49 1.87
C PHE A 149 -5.08 4.05 2.38
N GLY A 150 -3.93 3.38 2.45
CA GLY A 150 -3.83 2.02 2.95
C GLY A 150 -2.39 1.49 2.97
N ARG A 151 -2.26 0.20 3.27
CA ARG A 151 -1.00 -0.56 3.22
C ARG A 151 -1.25 -2.01 2.85
N VAL A 152 -0.25 -2.65 2.26
CA VAL A 152 -0.23 -4.12 2.14
C VAL A 152 -0.11 -4.72 3.55
N ILE A 153 -1.01 -5.64 3.87
CA ILE A 153 -1.02 -6.37 5.15
C ILE A 153 -0.68 -7.84 4.98
N GLN A 154 -0.84 -8.41 3.77
CA GLN A 154 -0.39 -9.74 3.38
C GLN A 154 -0.01 -9.74 1.89
N GLY A 155 0.92 -10.60 1.47
CA GLY A 155 1.30 -10.74 0.06
C GLY A 155 2.33 -9.71 -0.46
N MET A 156 3.14 -9.11 0.43
CA MET A 156 4.20 -8.17 0.02
C MET A 156 5.32 -8.87 -0.78
N ASP A 157 5.54 -10.16 -0.52
CA ASP A 157 6.38 -11.03 -1.32
C ASP A 157 5.93 -11.10 -2.79
N TYR A 158 4.62 -11.12 -3.06
CA TYR A 158 4.10 -11.04 -4.43
C TYR A 158 4.33 -9.68 -5.07
N VAL A 159 4.27 -8.58 -4.29
CA VAL A 159 4.64 -7.23 -4.77
C VAL A 159 6.11 -7.21 -5.19
N TYR A 160 7.02 -7.77 -4.39
CA TYR A 160 8.43 -7.89 -4.75
C TYR A 160 8.66 -8.85 -5.92
N ALA A 161 7.88 -9.92 -6.05
CA ALA A 161 7.93 -10.82 -7.19
C ALA A 161 7.51 -10.12 -8.49
N ILE A 162 6.47 -9.28 -8.44
CA ILE A 162 6.05 -8.42 -9.57
C ILE A 162 7.17 -7.44 -9.93
N GLU A 163 7.69 -6.72 -8.95
CA GLU A 163 8.76 -5.74 -9.13
C GLU A 163 10.00 -6.37 -9.76
N GLY A 164 10.54 -7.42 -9.11
CA GLY A 164 11.73 -8.12 -9.54
C GLY A 164 11.54 -8.90 -10.83
N GLY A 165 10.36 -9.49 -11.04
CA GLY A 165 10.03 -10.37 -12.17
C GLY A 165 9.58 -9.66 -13.44
N ALA A 166 8.97 -8.47 -13.34
CA ALA A 166 8.40 -7.74 -14.46
C ALA A 166 8.90 -6.29 -14.61
N GLY A 167 9.54 -5.70 -13.59
CA GLY A 167 9.92 -4.28 -13.59
C GLY A 167 11.04 -3.90 -14.54
N THR A 168 11.10 -2.61 -14.87
CA THR A 168 12.19 -2.00 -15.65
C THR A 168 12.44 -0.56 -15.16
N TYR A 169 13.64 -0.02 -15.41
CA TYR A 169 13.97 1.34 -14.94
C TYR A 169 13.21 2.46 -15.67
N ASN A 170 12.74 2.22 -16.90
CA ASN A 170 11.86 3.16 -17.60
C ASN A 170 10.38 3.01 -17.18
N GLY A 171 10.09 2.06 -16.29
CA GLY A 171 8.77 1.76 -15.76
C GLY A 171 7.92 0.87 -16.66
N LYS A 172 8.19 0.72 -17.95
CA LYS A 172 7.38 -0.16 -18.82
C LYS A 172 7.68 -1.63 -18.48
N PRO A 173 6.71 -2.42 -17.99
CA PRO A 173 6.97 -3.80 -17.60
C PRO A 173 7.46 -4.66 -18.77
N ARG A 174 8.38 -5.59 -18.47
CA ARG A 174 8.90 -6.58 -19.44
C ARG A 174 8.03 -7.85 -19.54
N LYS A 175 7.15 -8.05 -18.56
CA LYS A 175 6.15 -9.12 -18.51
C LYS A 175 4.77 -8.52 -18.26
N LYS A 176 3.72 -9.20 -18.73
CA LYS A 176 2.34 -8.77 -18.49
C LYS A 176 1.96 -9.15 -17.06
N VAL A 177 1.55 -8.16 -16.26
CA VAL A 177 1.09 -8.38 -14.89
C VAL A 177 -0.36 -7.94 -14.77
N VAL A 178 -1.26 -8.84 -14.41
CA VAL A 178 -2.72 -8.64 -14.43
C VAL A 178 -3.31 -8.94 -13.06
N ILE A 179 -4.33 -8.18 -12.68
CA ILE A 179 -5.20 -8.48 -11.55
C ILE A 179 -6.30 -9.42 -12.07
N THR A 180 -6.20 -10.71 -11.75
CA THR A 180 -7.13 -11.74 -12.25
C THR A 180 -8.44 -11.77 -11.47
N ASP A 181 -8.42 -11.34 -10.22
CA ASP A 181 -9.60 -11.18 -9.38
C ASP A 181 -9.36 -10.09 -8.32
N SER A 182 -10.43 -9.47 -7.84
CA SER A 182 -10.36 -8.48 -6.77
C SER A 182 -11.67 -8.44 -6.01
N GLY A 183 -11.61 -7.94 -4.77
CA GLY A 183 -12.81 -7.75 -3.97
C GLY A 183 -12.53 -7.25 -2.56
N GLU A 184 -13.59 -7.14 -1.78
CA GLU A 184 -13.54 -6.84 -0.35
C GLU A 184 -13.58 -8.13 0.47
N ILE A 185 -12.80 -8.17 1.55
CA ILE A 185 -12.80 -9.27 2.52
C ILE A 185 -13.75 -8.88 3.67
N PRO A 186 -14.87 -9.60 3.86
CA PRO A 186 -15.81 -9.34 4.96
C PRO A 186 -15.12 -9.40 6.33
N LYS A 187 -15.55 -8.56 7.26
CA LYS A 187 -14.92 -8.43 8.59
C LYS A 187 -14.90 -9.76 9.36
N GLU A 188 -15.91 -10.60 9.16
CA GLU A 188 -16.07 -11.89 9.80
C GLU A 188 -14.92 -12.84 9.42
N LYS A 189 -14.36 -12.69 8.22
CA LYS A 189 -13.27 -13.54 7.71
C LYS A 189 -11.88 -13.06 8.10
N TRP A 190 -11.75 -11.91 8.77
CA TRP A 190 -10.44 -11.34 9.10
C TRP A 190 -9.62 -12.17 10.09
N ALA A 191 -10.28 -13.03 10.86
CA ALA A 191 -9.67 -13.92 11.85
C ALA A 191 -9.32 -15.31 11.29
N GLU A 192 -9.82 -15.68 10.11
CA GLU A 192 -9.60 -16.98 9.47
C GLU A 192 -8.33 -17.02 8.61
N GLU A 193 -7.74 -15.85 8.33
CA GLU A 193 -6.59 -15.67 7.43
C GLU A 193 -5.26 -15.44 8.18
N VAL A 194 -5.15 -15.87 9.44
CA VAL A 194 -3.93 -15.77 10.27
C VAL A 194 -3.24 -17.12 10.41
#